data_AF-A0A318AUM3-F1
#
_entry.id   AF-A0A318AUM3-F1
#
_cell.length_a   1.000
_cell.length_b   1.000
_cell.length_c   1.000
_cell.angle_alpha   90.00
_cell.angle_beta   90.00
_cell.angle_gamma   90.00
#
_symmetry.space_group_name_H-M   'P 1'
#
loop_
_entity.id
_entity.type
_entity.pdbx_description
1 polymer ?
#
loop_
_entity_poly.entity_id
_entity_poly.type
_entity_poly.pdbx_seq_one_letter_code
_entity_poly.pdbx_strand_id
1 'polypeptide(L)'
;MRTLAAAALVLAATGPVLAAERPAIKVNRWQEDWSVLADPAKRTEPLDDLKYVPLGDDAFLSLGLTLRERLELGDAATFGQEASDTSLSQRLQVHADARAGAWRAFVMLEDVRAIGRRHVGGADADRLDLRLAFIDRVSQLADGKTTVRVGRQDFPIDQQRFLSARDGPGVRQSFDAVWVDWSRGPWT
;
A
#
# COMPACT_ATOMS: atom_id res chain seq x y z
N MET A 1 -39.93 -15.50 -51.15
CA MET A 1 -39.92 -15.11 -49.73
C MET A 1 -38.58 -14.44 -49.45
N ARG A 2 -38.57 -13.17 -49.02
CA ARG A 2 -37.38 -12.35 -48.82
C ARG A 2 -36.98 -12.41 -47.34
N THR A 3 -35.83 -12.99 -47.02
CA THR A 3 -35.24 -12.97 -45.67
C THR A 3 -34.36 -11.73 -45.55
N LEU A 4 -34.72 -10.83 -44.63
CA LEU A 4 -33.90 -9.67 -44.24
C LEU A 4 -32.93 -10.12 -43.14
N ALA A 5 -31.62 -9.91 -43.36
CA ALA A 5 -30.59 -10.08 -42.35
C ALA A 5 -30.42 -8.75 -41.58
N ALA A 6 -30.63 -8.76 -40.27
CA ALA A 6 -30.35 -7.62 -39.40
C ALA A 6 -28.90 -7.70 -38.92
N ALA A 7 -28.08 -6.71 -39.28
CA ALA A 7 -26.74 -6.54 -38.76
C ALA A 7 -26.80 -5.86 -37.39
N ALA A 8 -26.30 -6.53 -36.34
CA ALA A 8 -26.15 -5.94 -35.01
C ALA A 8 -24.83 -5.18 -34.93
N LEU A 9 -24.90 -3.86 -34.77
CA LEU A 9 -23.77 -3.00 -34.51
C LEU A 9 -23.35 -3.15 -33.03
N VAL A 10 -22.16 -3.72 -32.78
CA VAL A 10 -21.59 -3.77 -31.42
C VAL A 10 -20.95 -2.42 -31.13
N LEU A 11 -21.61 -1.62 -30.30
CA LEU A 11 -21.05 -0.38 -29.78
C LEU A 11 -20.10 -0.74 -28.62
N ALA A 12 -18.80 -0.56 -28.81
CA ALA A 12 -17.83 -0.67 -27.72
C ALA A 12 -18.14 0.41 -26.68
N ALA A 13 -18.64 0.01 -25.51
CA ALA A 13 -18.87 0.91 -24.40
C ALA A 13 -17.52 1.33 -23.80
N THR A 14 -16.98 2.46 -24.26
CA THR A 14 -16.02 3.23 -23.46
C THR A 14 -16.79 3.77 -22.25
N GLY A 15 -16.69 3.07 -21.13
CA GLY A 15 -17.24 3.54 -19.86
C GLY A 15 -16.67 4.91 -19.48
N PRO A 16 -17.42 5.73 -18.73
CA PRO A 16 -16.96 7.04 -18.31
C PRO A 16 -15.69 6.89 -17.46
N VAL A 17 -14.61 7.54 -17.89
CA VAL A 17 -13.45 7.79 -17.02
C VAL A 17 -13.96 8.79 -15.97
N LEU A 18 -14.41 8.28 -14.82
CA LEU A 18 -14.57 9.12 -13.64
C LEU A 18 -13.25 9.86 -13.47
N ALA A 19 -13.31 11.19 -13.43
CA ALA A 19 -12.12 12.01 -13.24
C ALA A 19 -11.40 11.49 -11.99
N ALA A 20 -10.26 10.82 -12.19
CA ALA A 20 -9.52 10.24 -11.08
C ALA A 20 -9.22 11.36 -10.08
N GLU A 21 -9.71 11.18 -8.86
CA GLU A 21 -9.50 12.10 -7.74
C GLU A 21 -8.13 11.84 -7.12
N ARG A 22 -7.54 12.86 -6.52
CA ARG A 22 -6.28 12.74 -5.79
C ARG A 22 -6.41 11.66 -4.70
N PRO A 23 -5.56 10.61 -4.69
CA PRO A 23 -5.62 9.61 -3.64
C PRO A 23 -5.38 10.23 -2.26
N ALA A 24 -6.19 9.84 -1.28
CA ALA A 24 -5.84 10.08 0.12
C ALA A 24 -4.60 9.27 0.50
N ILE A 25 -3.78 9.83 1.41
CA ILE A 25 -2.64 9.13 2.00
C ILE A 25 -3.13 7.96 2.85
N LYS A 26 -2.76 6.72 2.49
CA LYS A 26 -3.31 5.48 3.10
C LYS A 26 -2.30 4.82 4.00
N VAL A 27 -2.68 4.27 5.16
CA VAL A 27 -1.76 3.56 6.08
C VAL A 27 -0.83 2.59 5.36
N ASN A 28 -1.35 1.87 4.37
CA ASN A 28 -0.58 1.06 3.46
C ASN A 28 -0.27 1.84 2.19
N ARG A 29 0.96 2.38 2.08
CA ARG A 29 1.41 3.18 0.92
C ARG A 29 1.25 2.46 -0.42
N TRP A 30 1.42 1.14 -0.43
CA TRP A 30 1.20 0.32 -1.62
C TRP A 30 -0.26 0.30 -2.13
N GLN A 31 -1.23 0.83 -1.39
CA GLN A 31 -2.63 0.94 -1.84
C GLN A 31 -2.95 2.26 -2.54
N GLU A 32 -2.01 3.20 -2.57
CA GLU A 32 -2.15 4.49 -3.24
C GLU A 32 -1.98 4.31 -4.76
N ASP A 33 -2.60 5.15 -5.59
CA ASP A 33 -2.42 5.13 -7.04
C ASP A 33 -2.29 6.55 -7.58
N TRP A 34 -1.06 7.00 -7.79
CA TRP A 34 -0.74 8.37 -8.17
C TRP A 34 -0.82 8.63 -9.68
N SER A 35 -1.40 7.72 -10.48
CA SER A 35 -1.59 7.89 -11.93
C SER A 35 -2.33 9.17 -12.31
N VAL A 36 -3.16 9.71 -11.41
CA VAL A 36 -3.82 11.01 -11.57
C VAL A 36 -2.84 12.17 -11.84
N LEU A 37 -1.61 12.09 -11.33
CA LEU A 37 -0.56 13.11 -11.48
C LEU A 37 0.17 13.01 -12.83
N ALA A 38 -0.24 12.07 -13.70
CA ALA A 38 0.14 12.08 -15.11
C ALA A 38 -0.28 13.39 -15.79
N ASP A 39 -1.40 13.98 -15.35
CA ASP A 39 -1.83 15.32 -15.72
C ASP A 39 -1.04 16.37 -14.92
N PRO A 40 -0.16 17.17 -15.56
CA PRO A 40 0.61 18.20 -14.87
C PRO A 40 -0.27 19.25 -14.18
N ALA A 41 -1.49 19.50 -14.68
CA ALA A 41 -2.42 20.45 -14.06
C ALA A 41 -2.90 20.00 -12.67
N LYS A 42 -2.78 18.70 -12.35
CA LYS A 42 -3.16 18.13 -11.05
C LYS A 42 -2.00 18.07 -10.06
N ARG A 43 -0.80 18.50 -10.45
CA ARG A 43 0.38 18.59 -9.58
C ARG A 43 0.39 19.89 -8.81
N THR A 44 -0.51 20.01 -7.85
CA THR A 44 -0.76 21.25 -7.11
C THR A 44 -0.11 21.29 -5.74
N GLU A 45 0.39 20.17 -5.23
CA GLU A 45 0.95 20.06 -3.88
C GLU A 45 2.47 19.83 -3.88
N PRO A 46 3.16 20.19 -2.77
CA PRO A 46 4.57 19.87 -2.61
C PRO A 46 4.83 18.37 -2.77
N LEU A 47 5.96 18.03 -3.40
CA LEU A 47 6.43 16.66 -3.64
C LEU A 47 5.60 15.86 -4.65
N ASP A 48 4.63 16.46 -5.36
CA ASP A 48 3.89 15.76 -6.43
C ASP A 48 4.82 15.22 -7.53
N ASP A 49 5.93 15.92 -7.80
CA ASP A 49 6.96 15.45 -8.73
C ASP A 49 7.72 14.21 -8.23
N LEU A 50 7.74 13.95 -6.92
CA LEU A 50 8.24 12.68 -6.37
C LEU A 50 7.17 11.60 -6.39
N LYS A 51 5.89 11.98 -6.32
CA LYS A 51 4.76 11.06 -6.40
C LYS A 51 4.51 10.56 -7.82
N TYR A 52 4.96 11.31 -8.83
CA TYR A 52 4.91 10.90 -10.22
C TYR A 52 6.16 11.35 -10.98
N VAL A 53 7.11 10.42 -11.12
CA VAL A 53 8.25 10.52 -12.02
C VAL A 53 7.94 9.71 -13.28
N PRO A 54 7.71 10.33 -14.45
CA PRO A 54 7.42 9.60 -15.68
C PRO A 54 8.62 8.73 -16.09
N LEU A 55 8.38 7.47 -16.46
CA LEU A 55 9.39 6.53 -16.94
C LEU A 55 9.26 6.21 -18.44
N GLY A 56 8.19 6.69 -19.08
CA GLY A 56 7.85 6.44 -20.48
C GLY A 56 6.34 6.49 -20.68
N ASP A 57 5.88 5.94 -21.80
CA ASP A 57 4.45 5.85 -22.08
C ASP A 57 3.79 4.85 -21.11
N ASP A 58 2.73 5.30 -20.44
CA ASP A 58 1.96 4.50 -19.47
C ASP A 58 2.79 3.91 -18.31
N ALA A 59 3.90 4.59 -17.95
CA ALA A 59 4.78 4.15 -16.87
C ALA A 59 5.25 5.32 -15.97
N PHE A 60 5.28 5.08 -14.66
CA PHE A 60 5.74 6.05 -13.68
C PHE A 60 6.36 5.39 -12.45
N LEU A 61 7.19 6.16 -11.75
CA LEU A 61 7.74 5.86 -10.43
C LEU A 61 7.15 6.82 -9.41
N SER A 62 6.67 6.29 -8.29
CA SER A 62 6.26 7.05 -7.12
C SER A 62 7.22 6.77 -5.97
N LEU A 63 7.69 7.83 -5.33
CA LEU A 63 8.58 7.76 -4.17
C LEU A 63 7.87 8.29 -2.93
N GLY A 64 8.25 7.79 -1.77
CA GLY A 64 7.72 8.34 -0.54
C GLY A 64 8.48 7.96 0.71
N LEU A 65 8.25 8.76 1.74
CA LEU A 65 8.82 8.60 3.07
C LEU A 65 7.69 8.72 4.09
N THR A 66 7.79 8.01 5.19
CA THR A 66 6.90 8.15 6.34
C THR A 66 7.74 8.07 7.61
N LEU A 67 7.70 9.12 8.41
CA LEU A 67 8.26 9.14 9.76
C LEU A 67 7.09 9.11 10.74
N ARG A 68 7.09 8.15 11.65
CA ARG A 68 6.14 8.06 12.76
C ARG A 68 6.91 8.08 14.06
N GLU A 69 6.55 9.01 14.92
CA GLU A 69 7.05 9.08 16.29
C GLU A 69 5.88 8.86 17.25
N ARG A 70 6.14 8.11 18.32
CA ARG A 70 5.17 7.85 19.38
C ARG A 70 5.85 7.94 20.73
N LEU A 71 5.47 8.95 21.50
CA LEU A 71 5.82 9.06 22.91
C LEU A 71 4.84 8.21 23.74
N GLU A 72 5.37 7.35 24.58
CA GLU A 72 4.62 6.48 25.48
C GLU A 72 5.01 6.83 26.91
N LEU A 73 4.04 7.30 27.69
CA LEU A 73 4.18 7.52 29.13
C LEU A 73 3.43 6.39 29.84
N GLY A 74 4.17 5.57 30.56
CA GLY A 74 3.64 4.50 31.39
C GLY A 74 3.73 4.90 32.85
N ASP A 75 2.62 4.85 33.57
CA ASP A 75 2.60 4.89 35.03
C ASP A 75 1.99 3.60 35.57
N ALA A 76 2.50 3.12 36.70
CA ALA A 76 2.09 1.90 37.36
C ALA A 76 1.96 0.66 36.44
N ALA A 77 2.89 0.47 35.50
CA ALA A 77 2.92 -0.72 34.65
C ALA A 77 3.01 -2.01 35.50
N THR A 78 2.47 -3.12 34.97
CA THR A 78 2.43 -4.41 35.67
C THR A 78 1.75 -4.30 37.06
N PHE A 79 0.63 -3.55 37.12
CA PHE A 79 -0.12 -3.28 38.36
C PHE A 79 0.71 -2.59 39.46
N GLY A 80 1.59 -1.67 39.08
CA GLY A 80 2.45 -0.92 39.99
C GLY A 80 3.75 -1.62 40.39
N GLN A 81 4.07 -2.77 39.79
CA GLN A 81 5.36 -3.44 40.03
C GLN A 81 6.52 -2.77 39.29
N GLU A 82 6.24 -2.04 38.21
CA GLU A 82 7.24 -1.27 37.50
C GLU A 82 7.08 0.22 37.77
N ALA A 83 8.20 0.90 37.98
CA ALA A 83 8.24 2.36 38.11
C ALA A 83 7.70 3.02 36.83
N SER A 84 7.23 4.27 36.92
CA SER A 84 6.84 5.07 35.76
C SER A 84 7.97 5.15 34.73
N ASP A 85 7.65 5.02 33.44
CA ASP A 85 8.63 5.07 32.36
C ASP A 85 8.16 6.00 31.23
N THR A 86 9.11 6.54 30.48
CA THR A 86 8.86 7.31 29.27
C THR A 86 9.71 6.75 28.15
N SER A 87 9.05 6.32 27.07
CA SER A 87 9.74 5.79 25.90
C SER A 87 9.27 6.44 24.61
N LEU A 88 10.15 6.48 23.62
CA LEU A 88 9.88 6.99 22.28
C LEU A 88 10.06 5.84 21.28
N SER A 89 8.98 5.52 20.56
CA SER A 89 9.06 4.65 19.39
C SER A 89 9.15 5.50 18.12
N GLN A 90 10.14 5.22 17.28
CA GLN A 90 10.32 5.85 15.97
C GLN A 90 10.24 4.80 14.88
N ARG A 91 9.51 5.08 13.80
CA ARG A 91 9.46 4.25 12.59
C ARG A 91 9.67 5.14 11.38
N LEU A 92 10.80 4.95 10.70
CA LEU A 92 11.09 5.57 9.41
C LEU A 92 10.86 4.53 8.31
N GLN A 93 10.06 4.88 7.31
CA GLN A 93 9.81 4.06 6.14
C GLN A 93 10.12 4.84 4.88
N VAL A 94 10.80 4.21 3.92
CA VAL A 94 11.06 4.78 2.59
C VAL A 94 10.63 3.76 1.56
N HIS A 95 9.93 4.19 0.52
CA HIS A 95 9.39 3.28 -0.50
C HIS A 95 9.47 3.83 -1.92
N ALA A 96 9.41 2.89 -2.85
CA ALA A 96 9.31 3.10 -4.29
C ALA A 96 8.21 2.21 -4.87
N ASP A 97 7.35 2.79 -5.71
CA ASP A 97 6.26 2.14 -6.44
C ASP A 97 6.41 2.43 -7.93
N ALA A 98 6.86 1.44 -8.70
CA ALA A 98 6.99 1.55 -10.14
C ALA A 98 5.79 0.86 -10.81
N ARG A 99 5.12 1.56 -11.72
CA ARG A 99 3.97 1.04 -12.47
C ARG A 99 4.20 1.18 -13.96
N ALA A 100 3.77 0.18 -14.71
CA ALA A 100 3.80 0.15 -16.17
C ALA A 100 2.61 -0.66 -16.69
N GLY A 101 1.61 0.03 -17.21
CA GLY A 101 0.33 -0.56 -17.61
C GLY A 101 -0.29 -1.45 -16.52
N ALA A 102 -0.39 -2.75 -16.80
CA ALA A 102 -0.99 -3.73 -15.89
C ALA A 102 -0.06 -4.19 -14.75
N TRP A 103 1.23 -3.82 -14.78
CA TRP A 103 2.25 -4.31 -13.87
C TRP A 103 2.67 -3.26 -12.85
N ARG A 104 3.03 -3.72 -11.65
CA ARG A 104 3.64 -2.91 -10.62
C ARG A 104 4.73 -3.66 -9.87
N ALA A 105 5.79 -2.95 -9.51
CA ALA A 105 6.80 -3.38 -8.56
C ALA A 105 6.84 -2.40 -7.38
N PHE A 106 6.86 -2.92 -6.16
CA PHE A 106 6.86 -2.11 -4.94
C PHE A 106 7.93 -2.58 -3.98
N VAL A 107 8.71 -1.64 -3.43
CA VAL A 107 9.72 -1.89 -2.41
C VAL A 107 9.58 -0.89 -1.27
N MET A 108 9.72 -1.36 -0.03
CA MET A 108 9.76 -0.52 1.17
C MET A 108 10.85 -1.00 2.12
N LEU A 109 11.71 -0.07 2.52
CA LEU A 109 12.66 -0.21 3.61
C LEU A 109 12.08 0.43 4.89
N GLU A 110 12.45 -0.13 6.03
CA GLU A 110 11.98 0.33 7.34
C GLU A 110 13.13 0.37 8.36
N ASP A 111 13.15 1.39 9.23
CA ASP A 111 13.99 1.47 10.42
C ASP A 111 13.10 1.79 11.63
N VAL A 112 13.02 0.86 12.57
CA VAL A 112 12.23 0.97 13.81
C VAL A 112 13.15 1.04 15.01
N ARG A 113 12.94 2.06 15.85
CA ARG A 113 13.69 2.29 17.08
C ARG A 113 12.76 2.38 18.26
N ALA A 114 13.16 1.74 19.36
CA ALA A 114 12.60 1.96 20.69
C ALA A 114 13.67 2.64 21.56
N ILE A 115 13.43 3.89 21.94
CA ILE A 115 14.35 4.74 22.70
C ILE A 115 13.79 4.92 24.10
N GLY A 116 14.64 4.76 25.12
CA GLY A 116 14.25 4.92 26.52
C GLY A 116 13.41 3.77 27.10
N ARG A 117 13.01 2.79 26.27
CA ARG A 117 12.26 1.62 26.75
C ARG A 117 13.19 0.66 27.51
N ARG A 118 12.79 0.25 28.72
CA ARG A 118 13.58 -0.67 29.59
C ARG A 118 13.85 -2.04 28.98
N HIS A 119 12.84 -2.62 28.32
CA HIS A 119 12.92 -3.91 27.66
C HIS A 119 12.58 -3.72 26.19
N VAL A 120 13.53 -4.08 25.31
CA VAL A 120 13.37 -3.99 23.86
C VAL A 120 13.41 -5.41 23.31
N GLY A 121 12.27 -5.89 22.83
CA GLY A 121 12.15 -7.15 22.11
C GLY A 121 12.11 -6.97 20.60
N GLY A 122 12.10 -8.08 19.84
CA GLY A 122 12.05 -8.04 18.38
C GLY A 122 10.77 -7.43 17.79
N ALA A 123 9.72 -7.23 18.59
CA ALA A 123 8.52 -6.50 18.16
C ALA A 123 8.65 -4.97 18.33
N ASP A 124 9.71 -4.50 18.98
CA ASP A 124 9.87 -3.12 19.44
C ASP A 124 10.90 -2.34 18.61
N ALA A 125 11.94 -3.01 18.13
CA ALA A 125 12.98 -2.40 17.30
C ALA A 125 13.45 -3.39 16.24
N ASP A 126 13.65 -2.88 15.04
CA ASP A 126 14.26 -3.59 13.91
C ASP A 126 14.99 -2.56 13.05
N ARG A 127 16.30 -2.74 12.89
CA ARG A 127 17.15 -1.73 12.26
C ARG A 127 17.38 -2.10 10.81
N LEU A 128 16.88 -1.26 9.92
CA LEU A 128 17.02 -1.40 8.47
C LEU A 128 16.54 -2.76 7.95
N ASP A 129 15.23 -2.92 7.87
CA ASP A 129 14.55 -4.09 7.32
C ASP A 129 14.05 -3.86 5.89
N LEU A 130 14.11 -4.91 5.06
CA LEU A 130 13.38 -4.99 3.80
C LEU A 130 11.96 -5.48 4.10
N ARG A 131 11.11 -4.50 4.39
CA ARG A 131 9.76 -4.72 4.88
C ARG A 131 8.79 -5.24 3.83
N LEU A 132 8.77 -4.62 2.64
CA LEU A 132 7.93 -5.04 1.51
C LEU A 132 8.77 -5.07 0.24
N ALA A 133 8.57 -6.09 -0.58
CA ALA A 133 9.24 -6.25 -1.86
C ALA A 133 8.41 -7.22 -2.72
N PHE A 134 7.60 -6.69 -3.63
CA PHE A 134 6.71 -7.52 -4.43
C PHE A 134 6.53 -6.99 -5.84
N ILE A 135 6.09 -7.88 -6.72
CA ILE A 135 5.57 -7.56 -8.06
C ILE A 135 4.11 -8.00 -8.10
N ASP A 136 3.23 -7.17 -8.66
CA ASP A 136 1.88 -7.59 -8.98
C ASP A 136 1.42 -7.18 -10.37
N ARG A 137 0.38 -7.89 -10.82
CA ARG A 137 -0.31 -7.66 -12.08
C ARG A 137 -1.81 -7.60 -11.85
N VAL A 138 -2.42 -6.56 -12.39
CA VAL A 138 -3.87 -6.40 -12.43
C VAL A 138 -4.37 -6.74 -13.84
N SER A 139 -5.38 -7.60 -13.94
CA SER A 139 -5.96 -7.97 -15.23
C SER A 139 -7.47 -8.22 -15.13
N GLN A 140 -8.16 -8.13 -16.26
CA GLN A 140 -9.56 -8.57 -16.37
C GLN A 140 -9.56 -10.07 -16.70
N LEU A 141 -10.29 -10.86 -15.90
CA LEU A 141 -10.51 -12.28 -16.14
C LEU A 141 -12.01 -12.57 -16.04
N ALA A 142 -12.57 -13.04 -17.15
CA ALA A 142 -14.01 -13.13 -17.35
C ALA A 142 -14.69 -11.78 -17.10
N ASP A 143 -15.56 -11.71 -16.09
CA ASP A 143 -16.29 -10.51 -15.68
C ASP A 143 -15.81 -9.93 -14.34
N GLY A 144 -14.58 -10.27 -13.93
CA GLY A 144 -13.97 -9.82 -12.69
C GLY A 144 -12.56 -9.24 -12.85
N LYS A 145 -12.16 -8.44 -11.87
CA LYS A 145 -10.80 -7.94 -11.72
C LYS A 145 -9.97 -9.00 -10.98
N THR A 146 -8.83 -9.36 -11.55
CA THR A 146 -7.86 -10.27 -10.92
C THR A 146 -6.59 -9.53 -10.59
N THR A 147 -6.09 -9.71 -9.37
CA THR A 147 -4.76 -9.24 -8.94
C THR A 147 -3.92 -10.43 -8.55
N VAL A 148 -2.77 -10.61 -9.18
CA VAL A 148 -1.78 -11.63 -8.80
C VAL A 148 -0.55 -10.91 -8.28
N ARG A 149 -0.14 -11.21 -7.04
CA ARG A 149 1.03 -10.62 -6.38
C ARG A 149 1.99 -11.71 -5.91
N VAL A 150 3.27 -11.49 -6.10
CA VAL A 150 4.35 -12.37 -5.63
C VAL A 150 5.41 -11.55 -4.91
N GLY A 151 5.82 -12.02 -3.74
CA GLY A 151 6.93 -11.46 -2.97
C GLY A 151 6.57 -11.19 -1.51
N ARG A 152 7.38 -10.36 -0.87
CA ARG A 152 7.21 -9.92 0.51
C ARG A 152 6.13 -8.86 0.62
N GLN A 153 5.08 -9.14 1.40
CA GLN A 153 3.88 -8.34 1.47
C GLN A 153 3.22 -8.39 2.86
N ASP A 154 2.32 -7.42 3.11
CA ASP A 154 1.49 -7.40 4.33
C ASP A 154 0.08 -7.91 4.01
N PHE A 155 -0.51 -8.69 4.92
CA PHE A 155 -1.87 -9.20 4.84
C PHE A 155 -2.74 -8.69 5.99
N PRO A 156 -3.41 -7.53 5.86
CA PRO A 156 -4.43 -7.13 6.83
C PRO A 156 -5.76 -7.82 6.47
N ILE A 157 -5.96 -9.06 6.92
CA ILE A 157 -7.23 -9.78 6.71
C ILE A 157 -8.14 -9.61 7.93
N ASP A 158 -9.42 -9.34 7.69
CA ASP A 158 -10.50 -9.28 8.70
C ASP A 158 -10.17 -8.40 9.91
N GLN A 159 -9.84 -7.12 9.68
CA GLN A 159 -9.50 -6.19 10.77
C GLN A 159 -8.40 -6.72 11.70
N GLN A 160 -7.44 -7.50 11.18
CA GLN A 160 -6.35 -8.10 11.93
C GLN A 160 -6.72 -9.32 12.81
N ARG A 161 -7.92 -9.91 12.66
CA ARG A 161 -8.36 -11.07 13.46
C ARG A 161 -7.80 -12.41 12.98
N PHE A 162 -7.55 -12.55 11.68
CA PHE A 162 -6.91 -13.76 11.12
C PHE A 162 -5.42 -13.55 10.84
N LEU A 163 -5.08 -12.48 10.12
CA LEU A 163 -3.71 -12.06 9.87
C LEU A 163 -3.59 -10.59 10.23
N SER A 164 -2.80 -10.31 11.26
CA SER A 164 -2.51 -8.97 11.71
C SER A 164 -1.18 -8.51 11.13
N ALA A 165 -1.18 -7.32 10.52
CA ALA A 165 0.07 -6.63 10.22
C ALA A 165 0.78 -6.14 11.50
N ARG A 166 0.19 -6.32 12.70
CA ARG A 166 0.69 -5.88 14.01
C ARG A 166 1.06 -4.39 14.02
N ASP A 167 0.09 -3.52 13.73
CA ASP A 167 0.37 -2.07 13.71
C ASP A 167 0.47 -1.40 15.09
N GLY A 168 0.11 -2.15 16.15
CA GLY A 168 0.25 -1.74 17.55
C GLY A 168 1.70 -1.72 18.04
N PRO A 169 2.48 -2.82 17.87
CA PRO A 169 3.93 -2.84 18.10
C PRO A 169 4.73 -1.93 17.17
N GLY A 170 6.01 -1.71 17.52
CA GLY A 170 6.94 -0.91 16.73
C GLY A 170 7.28 -1.55 15.39
N VAL A 171 7.39 -2.88 15.33
CA VAL A 171 7.68 -3.67 14.13
C VAL A 171 6.40 -4.36 13.64
N ARG A 172 6.07 -4.19 12.37
CA ARG A 172 4.93 -4.87 11.73
C ARG A 172 5.38 -6.18 11.10
N GLN A 173 4.44 -7.09 10.89
CA GLN A 173 4.72 -8.38 10.28
C GLN A 173 4.46 -8.37 8.77
N SER A 174 5.45 -8.86 8.01
CA SER A 174 5.39 -9.13 6.58
C SER A 174 5.53 -10.63 6.31
N PHE A 175 5.13 -11.04 5.11
CA PHE A 175 5.08 -12.44 4.68
C PHE A 175 5.57 -12.58 3.24
N ASP A 176 6.37 -13.62 2.98
CA ASP A 176 6.77 -14.01 1.63
C ASP A 176 5.71 -14.96 1.08
N ALA A 177 4.98 -14.52 0.05
CA ALA A 177 3.80 -15.23 -0.42
C ALA A 177 3.46 -14.97 -1.89
N VAL A 178 2.67 -15.89 -2.44
CA VAL A 178 1.88 -15.68 -3.66
C VAL A 178 0.44 -15.39 -3.23
N TRP A 179 -0.11 -14.28 -3.72
CA TRP A 179 -1.47 -13.84 -3.43
C TRP A 179 -2.25 -13.68 -4.73
N VAL A 180 -3.47 -14.22 -4.75
CA VAL A 180 -4.39 -14.10 -5.88
C VAL A 180 -5.72 -13.59 -5.35
N ASP A 181 -6.14 -12.43 -5.84
CA ASP A 181 -7.44 -11.82 -5.57
C ASP A 181 -8.26 -11.82 -6.85
N TRP A 182 -9.52 -12.24 -6.76
CA TRP A 182 -10.50 -12.11 -7.84
C TRP A 182 -11.77 -11.49 -7.26
N SER A 183 -12.20 -10.37 -7.84
CA SER A 183 -13.39 -9.63 -7.41
C SER A 183 -14.33 -9.36 -8.58
N ARG A 184 -15.63 -9.53 -8.34
CA ARG A 184 -16.71 -9.30 -9.31
C ARG A 184 -17.87 -8.56 -8.65
N GLY A 185 -18.32 -7.47 -9.27
CA GLY A 185 -19.44 -6.66 -8.78
C GLY A 185 -19.07 -5.76 -7.57
N PRO A 186 -20.04 -5.00 -7.03
CA PRO A 186 -19.82 -4.07 -5.93
C PRO A 186 -19.80 -4.81 -4.59
N TRP A 187 -18.73 -5.56 -4.35
CA TRP A 187 -18.40 -6.08 -3.03
C TRP A 187 -17.05 -5.47 -2.65
N THR A 188 -17.14 -4.31 -2.00
CA THR A 188 -16.02 -3.61 -1.33
C THR A 188 -15.92 -4.04 0.12
#